data_AF-A0A5J4Z646-F1
#
_entry.id   AF-A0A5J4Z646-F1
#
_cell.length_a   1.000
_cell.length_b   1.000
_cell.length_c   1.000
_cell.angle_alpha   90.00
_cell.angle_beta   90.00
_cell.angle_gamma   90.00
#
_symmetry.space_group_name_H-M   'P 1'
#
loop_
_entity.id
_entity.type
_entity.pdbx_description
1 polymer ?
#
loop_
_entity_poly.entity_id
_entity_poly.type
_entity_poly.pdbx_seq_one_letter_code
_entity_poly.pdbx_strand_id
1 'polypeptide(L)'
;MRGGRRRACIAVAMIVCDTVSGLRDALDRIRNRTLREKRAARDAAANANGTAAASEQTPVEPGSSVSVGLVATMGYLHDGHAALIAQSRHENDVTVGTIFVNRKQFERDEDFELYPRDQERDCVLFEVNGADVVFAPHSHEELYPQGHETTISCQLLSKRSEGRNRPGHFDGVALIVAKLFILIQPQNAYFGAKDAQQCAIIKRMTTDLNFATRVRIVETVRDPSDGLALSSRNAMLTSHERKYANTLYRSLCAASARMRLSLLHLDNGRSLEFLRRPEGAKRVMYRILSDSLEASGCHTHIDDVSVVNQDTFEVMDGHDTKFSCALILIAVYLGKARLIDNVRVDLESRDQQPSQTEADVIAGFKIADGSEEEMSVLVDDYLVLTYGLARQLREDQNRTKRQRLETTSS
;
A
#
# COMPACT_ATOMS: atom_id res chain seq x y z
N MET A 1 -13.26 19.11 -28.88
CA MET A 1 -13.87 17.80 -29.24
C MET A 1 -12.79 16.74 -29.34
N ARG A 2 -12.61 15.91 -28.31
CA ARG A 2 -11.86 14.64 -28.41
C ARG A 2 -12.79 13.56 -27.88
N GLY A 3 -13.32 12.76 -28.80
CA GLY A 3 -14.30 11.70 -28.51
C GLY A 3 -13.63 10.54 -27.79
N GLY A 4 -13.83 10.45 -26.48
CA GLY A 4 -13.63 9.21 -25.74
C GLY A 4 -14.71 8.22 -26.17
N ARG A 5 -14.33 7.14 -26.86
CA ARG A 5 -15.20 5.99 -27.10
C ARG A 5 -15.57 5.39 -25.74
N ARG A 6 -16.73 5.76 -25.20
CA ARG A 6 -17.36 5.04 -24.08
C ARG A 6 -17.65 3.63 -24.58
N ARG A 7 -16.93 2.63 -24.06
CA ARG A 7 -17.31 1.22 -24.22
C ARG A 7 -18.71 1.08 -23.64
N ALA A 8 -19.67 0.63 -24.44
CA ALA A 8 -20.98 0.23 -23.94
C ALA A 8 -20.77 -1.00 -23.02
N CYS A 9 -20.67 -0.76 -21.72
CA CYS A 9 -20.68 -1.84 -20.73
C CYS A 9 -22.13 -2.26 -20.53
N ILE A 10 -22.51 -3.40 -21.11
CA ILE A 10 -23.64 -4.16 -20.58
C ILE A 10 -23.16 -4.66 -19.21
N ALA A 11 -23.73 -4.12 -18.13
CA ALA A 11 -23.40 -4.57 -16.78
C ALA A 11 -23.76 -6.06 -16.66
N VAL A 12 -22.75 -6.88 -16.39
CA VAL A 12 -22.93 -8.31 -16.10
C VAL A 12 -22.83 -8.44 -14.59
N ALA A 13 -23.74 -9.21 -14.00
CA ALA A 13 -23.66 -9.54 -12.58
C ALA A 13 -22.32 -10.23 -12.29
N MET A 14 -21.63 -9.74 -11.27
CA MET A 14 -20.39 -10.33 -10.74
C MET A 14 -20.65 -11.78 -10.29
N ILE A 15 -19.73 -12.70 -10.58
CA ILE A 15 -19.82 -14.10 -10.15
C ILE A 15 -19.07 -14.29 -8.84
N VAL A 16 -19.73 -14.84 -7.81
CA VAL A 16 -19.07 -15.26 -6.57
C VAL A 16 -18.84 -16.78 -6.61
N CYS A 17 -17.63 -17.23 -6.27
CA CYS A 17 -17.26 -18.64 -6.25
C CYS A 17 -16.62 -18.99 -4.91
N ASP A 18 -16.97 -20.14 -4.36
CA ASP A 18 -16.52 -20.63 -3.05
C ASP A 18 -15.71 -21.92 -3.11
N THR A 19 -15.45 -22.43 -4.32
CA THR A 19 -14.62 -23.60 -4.61
C THR A 19 -13.66 -23.32 -5.77
N VAL A 20 -12.54 -24.02 -5.82
CA VAL A 20 -11.55 -23.97 -6.90
C VAL A 20 -12.17 -24.43 -8.22
N SER A 21 -13.04 -25.45 -8.18
CA SER A 21 -13.78 -25.88 -9.37
C SER A 21 -14.70 -24.77 -9.88
N GLY A 22 -15.48 -24.15 -8.98
CA GLY A 22 -16.36 -23.04 -9.34
C GLY A 22 -15.59 -21.84 -9.91
N LEU A 23 -14.43 -21.52 -9.35
CA LEU A 23 -13.53 -20.49 -9.87
C LEU A 23 -13.07 -20.79 -11.30
N ARG A 24 -12.61 -22.02 -11.57
CA ARG A 24 -12.17 -22.44 -12.91
C ARG A 24 -13.29 -22.31 -13.93
N ASP A 25 -14.48 -22.81 -13.59
CA ASP A 25 -15.65 -22.73 -14.46
C ASP A 25 -16.07 -21.28 -14.73
N ALA A 26 -16.02 -20.41 -13.71
CA ALA A 26 -16.32 -18.99 -13.87
C ALA A 26 -15.32 -18.28 -14.79
N LEU A 27 -14.02 -18.54 -14.61
CA LEU A 27 -12.97 -17.98 -15.45
C LEU A 27 -13.11 -18.44 -16.90
N ASP A 28 -13.38 -19.72 -17.15
CA ASP A 28 -13.57 -20.24 -18.50
C ASP A 28 -14.81 -19.65 -19.17
N ARG A 29 -15.93 -19.54 -18.45
CA ARG A 29 -17.16 -18.90 -18.96
C ARG A 29 -16.90 -17.45 -19.34
N ILE A 30 -16.29 -16.66 -18.46
CA ILE A 30 -16.03 -15.24 -18.71
C ILE A 30 -15.01 -15.06 -19.83
N ARG A 31 -13.89 -15.81 -19.83
CA ARG A 31 -12.89 -15.74 -20.91
C ARG A 31 -13.50 -16.03 -22.27
N ASN A 32 -14.26 -17.11 -22.38
CA ASN A 32 -14.92 -17.48 -23.64
C ASN A 32 -15.92 -16.41 -24.11
N ARG A 33 -16.67 -15.83 -23.19
CA ARG A 33 -17.57 -14.73 -23.48
C ARG A 33 -16.83 -13.49 -23.96
N THR A 34 -15.82 -13.03 -23.21
CA THR A 34 -15.02 -11.85 -23.55
C THR A 34 -14.30 -12.02 -24.90
N LEU A 35 -13.83 -13.23 -25.21
CA LEU A 35 -13.28 -13.56 -26.53
C LEU A 35 -14.31 -13.38 -27.65
N ARG A 36 -15.53 -13.87 -27.45
CA ARG A 36 -16.62 -13.70 -28.43
C ARG A 36 -16.98 -12.23 -28.63
N GLU A 37 -17.06 -11.45 -27.55
CA GLU A 37 -17.35 -10.01 -27.61
C GLU A 37 -16.24 -9.25 -28.34
N LYS A 38 -14.97 -9.54 -28.06
CA LYS A 38 -13.83 -8.97 -28.79
C LYS A 38 -13.85 -9.30 -30.28
N ARG A 39 -14.16 -10.56 -30.64
CA ARG A 39 -14.29 -10.99 -32.06
C ARG A 39 -15.41 -10.23 -32.76
N ALA A 40 -16.61 -10.18 -32.15
CA ALA A 40 -17.75 -9.46 -32.70
C ALA A 40 -17.46 -7.96 -32.89
N ALA A 41 -16.77 -7.31 -31.93
CA ALA A 41 -16.37 -5.91 -32.04
C ALA A 41 -15.36 -5.68 -33.17
N ARG A 42 -14.43 -6.62 -33.38
CA ARG A 42 -13.46 -6.58 -34.48
C ARG A 42 -14.15 -6.71 -35.84
N ASP A 43 -15.05 -7.67 -35.97
CA ASP A 43 -15.78 -7.94 -37.22
C ASP A 43 -16.70 -6.76 -37.57
N ALA A 44 -17.35 -6.16 -36.57
CA ALA A 44 -18.14 -4.94 -36.75
C ALA A 44 -17.27 -3.75 -37.21
N ALA A 45 -16.07 -3.58 -36.65
CA ALA A 45 -15.15 -2.52 -37.06
C ALA A 45 -14.58 -2.73 -38.48
N ALA A 46 -14.30 -3.98 -38.87
CA ALA A 46 -13.85 -4.31 -40.22
C ALA A 46 -14.94 -4.03 -41.27
N ASN A 47 -16.18 -4.40 -40.98
CA ASN A 47 -17.32 -4.10 -41.85
C ASN A 47 -17.60 -2.60 -41.97
N ALA A 48 -17.41 -1.83 -40.89
CA ALA A 48 -17.60 -0.37 -40.92
C ALA A 48 -16.53 0.37 -41.75
N ASN A 49 -15.33 -0.20 -41.89
CA ASN A 49 -14.22 0.39 -42.64
C ASN A 49 -14.13 -0.08 -44.11
N GLY A 50 -15.10 -0.87 -44.60
CA GLY A 50 -15.17 -1.29 -46.00
C GLY A 50 -14.08 -2.28 -46.44
N THR A 51 -13.31 -2.84 -45.51
CA THR A 51 -12.31 -3.87 -45.81
C THR A 51 -12.98 -5.25 -45.80
N ALA A 52 -13.58 -5.63 -46.94
CA ALA A 52 -13.93 -7.01 -47.19
C ALA A 52 -12.66 -7.79 -47.57
N ALA A 53 -11.99 -8.38 -46.58
CA ALA A 53 -10.94 -9.36 -46.83
C ALA A 53 -11.53 -10.76 -46.60
N ALA A 54 -11.56 -11.53 -47.69
CA ALA A 54 -11.99 -12.92 -47.74
C ALA A 54 -11.17 -13.82 -46.80
N SER A 55 -11.78 -14.94 -46.44
CA SER A 55 -11.27 -15.99 -45.57
C SER A 55 -9.88 -16.49 -45.96
N GLU A 56 -8.94 -16.45 -45.02
CA GLU A 56 -7.87 -17.43 -44.91
C GLU A 56 -7.39 -17.45 -43.45
N GLN A 57 -7.09 -18.65 -42.95
CA GLN A 57 -6.61 -18.90 -41.58
C GLN A 57 -5.33 -18.12 -41.32
N THR A 58 -5.48 -16.89 -40.83
CA THR A 58 -4.38 -16.08 -40.34
C THR A 58 -3.95 -16.63 -38.98
N PRO A 59 -2.63 -16.79 -38.72
CA PRO A 59 -2.14 -17.17 -37.40
C PRO A 59 -2.75 -16.24 -36.36
N VAL A 60 -3.10 -16.79 -35.19
CA VAL A 60 -3.63 -16.04 -34.06
C VAL A 60 -2.65 -14.91 -33.72
N GLU A 61 -2.95 -13.70 -34.20
CA GLU A 61 -2.12 -12.52 -33.92
C GLU A 61 -2.16 -12.18 -32.41
N PRO A 62 -1.11 -11.53 -31.86
CA PRO A 62 -0.93 -11.27 -30.42
C PRO A 62 -1.98 -10.38 -29.72
N GLY A 63 -3.12 -10.12 -30.36
CA GLY A 63 -4.27 -9.37 -29.83
C GLY A 63 -5.48 -10.23 -29.44
N SER A 64 -5.38 -11.56 -29.49
CA SER A 64 -6.51 -12.48 -29.26
C SER A 64 -6.68 -12.98 -27.82
N SER A 65 -5.88 -12.53 -26.86
CA SER A 65 -5.95 -13.00 -25.47
C SER A 65 -6.89 -12.12 -24.63
N VAL A 66 -7.49 -12.75 -23.61
CA VAL A 66 -8.26 -12.04 -22.56
C VAL A 66 -7.32 -11.78 -21.41
N SER A 67 -7.09 -10.51 -21.07
CA SER A 67 -6.29 -10.15 -19.91
C SER A 67 -7.13 -10.24 -18.64
N VAL A 68 -6.53 -10.82 -17.61
CA VAL A 68 -7.08 -11.06 -16.29
C VAL A 68 -6.21 -10.30 -15.28
N GLY A 69 -6.85 -9.42 -14.53
CA GLY A 69 -6.28 -8.76 -13.38
C GLY A 69 -6.69 -9.47 -12.08
N LEU A 70 -5.76 -9.62 -11.14
CA LEU A 70 -6.00 -10.20 -9.82
C LEU A 70 -5.82 -9.14 -8.72
N VAL A 71 -6.83 -9.01 -7.85
CA VAL A 71 -6.75 -8.27 -6.58
C VAL A 71 -6.92 -9.27 -5.44
N ALA A 72 -5.80 -9.71 -4.86
CA ALA A 72 -5.82 -10.67 -3.75
C ALA A 72 -6.02 -9.95 -2.42
N THR A 73 -7.09 -10.28 -1.68
CA THR A 73 -7.41 -9.64 -0.40
C THR A 73 -7.78 -10.65 0.69
N MET A 74 -7.74 -10.19 1.95
CA MET A 74 -8.29 -10.91 3.10
C MET A 74 -9.74 -10.52 3.43
N GLY A 75 -10.38 -9.64 2.65
CA GLY A 75 -11.68 -9.07 2.97
C GLY A 75 -11.62 -7.85 3.88
N TYR A 76 -12.79 -7.45 4.38
CA TYR A 76 -13.07 -6.21 5.10
C TYR A 76 -12.52 -4.99 4.36
N LEU A 77 -13.04 -4.79 3.16
CA LEU A 77 -12.50 -3.88 2.15
C LEU A 77 -12.72 -2.40 2.51
N HIS A 78 -11.93 -1.55 1.88
CA HIS A 78 -11.90 -0.10 2.06
C HIS A 78 -11.42 0.56 0.76
N ASP A 79 -11.36 1.90 0.71
CA ASP A 79 -11.05 2.62 -0.54
C ASP A 79 -9.66 2.32 -1.12
N GLY A 80 -8.70 1.94 -0.26
CA GLY A 80 -7.44 1.34 -0.72
C GLY A 80 -7.63 0.10 -1.61
N HIS A 81 -8.53 -0.81 -1.25
CA HIS A 81 -8.89 -1.96 -2.09
C HIS A 81 -9.69 -1.55 -3.31
N ALA A 82 -10.60 -0.58 -3.19
CA ALA A 82 -11.34 -0.02 -4.32
C ALA A 82 -10.40 0.51 -5.41
N ALA A 83 -9.32 1.21 -5.02
CA ALA A 83 -8.29 1.67 -5.94
C ALA A 83 -7.58 0.53 -6.69
N LEU A 84 -7.29 -0.60 -6.01
CA LEU A 84 -6.72 -1.79 -6.67
C LEU A 84 -7.67 -2.36 -7.72
N ILE A 85 -8.96 -2.49 -7.37
CA ILE A 85 -10.00 -3.05 -8.24
C ILE A 85 -10.22 -2.13 -9.46
N ALA A 86 -10.31 -0.83 -9.23
CA ALA A 86 -10.45 0.16 -10.30
C ALA A 86 -9.26 0.14 -11.27
N GLN A 87 -8.03 0.05 -10.75
CA GLN A 87 -6.82 -0.06 -11.57
C GLN A 87 -6.81 -1.36 -12.37
N SER A 88 -7.17 -2.48 -11.74
CA SER A 88 -7.33 -3.77 -12.42
C SER A 88 -8.35 -3.69 -13.55
N ARG A 89 -9.50 -3.09 -13.28
CA ARG A 89 -10.60 -2.96 -14.25
C ARG A 89 -10.21 -2.11 -15.45
N HIS A 90 -9.38 -1.09 -15.24
CA HIS A 90 -8.89 -0.20 -16.27
C HIS A 90 -7.85 -0.88 -17.19
N GLU A 91 -7.01 -1.75 -16.63
CA GLU A 91 -5.88 -2.37 -17.35
C GLU A 91 -6.18 -3.77 -17.92
N ASN A 92 -7.30 -4.40 -17.53
CA ASN A 92 -7.64 -5.76 -17.89
C ASN A 92 -9.05 -5.90 -18.45
N ASP A 93 -9.27 -6.96 -19.24
CA ASP A 93 -10.61 -7.29 -19.71
C ASP A 93 -11.48 -7.90 -18.61
N VAL A 94 -10.86 -8.67 -17.71
CA VAL A 94 -11.49 -9.37 -16.58
C VAL A 94 -10.78 -9.01 -15.29
N THR A 95 -11.51 -8.68 -14.24
CA THR A 95 -10.98 -8.44 -12.89
C THR A 95 -11.50 -9.50 -11.91
N VAL A 96 -10.56 -10.16 -11.23
CA VAL A 96 -10.81 -11.20 -10.24
C VAL A 96 -10.38 -10.68 -8.87
N GLY A 97 -11.32 -10.59 -7.94
CA GLY A 97 -11.07 -10.36 -6.53
C GLY A 97 -10.97 -11.67 -5.76
N THR A 98 -10.22 -11.68 -4.65
CA THR A 98 -10.31 -12.78 -3.68
C THR A 98 -10.63 -12.26 -2.29
N ILE A 99 -11.41 -13.04 -1.52
CA ILE A 99 -11.66 -12.82 -0.09
C ILE A 99 -11.22 -14.07 0.64
N PHE A 100 -10.04 -14.03 1.25
CA PHE A 100 -9.54 -15.18 2.01
C PHE A 100 -8.63 -14.75 3.16
N VAL A 101 -9.14 -14.85 4.40
CA VAL A 101 -8.33 -14.63 5.60
C VAL A 101 -7.41 -15.83 5.81
N ASN A 102 -6.21 -15.77 5.26
CA ASN A 102 -5.26 -16.88 5.28
C ASN A 102 -4.70 -17.14 6.70
N ARG A 103 -5.10 -18.22 7.40
CA ARG A 103 -4.54 -18.54 8.73
C ARG A 103 -3.01 -18.61 8.77
N LYS A 104 -2.34 -19.07 7.70
CA LYS A 104 -0.88 -19.29 7.67
C LYS A 104 -0.05 -18.00 7.75
N GLN A 105 -0.64 -16.83 7.53
CA GLN A 105 0.06 -15.54 7.67
C GLN A 105 -0.26 -14.81 8.99
N PHE A 106 -0.94 -15.48 9.93
CA PHE A 106 -1.16 -14.99 11.28
C PHE A 106 -0.28 -15.76 12.26
N GLU A 107 0.39 -15.04 13.13
CA GLU A 107 1.25 -15.66 14.15
C GLU A 107 0.47 -16.00 15.41
N ARG A 108 -0.40 -15.08 15.82
CA ARG A 108 -1.25 -15.18 17.01
C ARG A 108 -2.64 -15.60 16.59
N ASP A 109 -3.20 -16.55 17.33
CA ASP A 109 -4.60 -16.98 17.13
C ASP A 109 -5.56 -15.81 17.38
N GLU A 110 -5.31 -14.97 18.39
CA GLU A 110 -6.21 -13.85 18.68
C GLU A 110 -6.29 -12.86 17.51
N ASP A 111 -5.17 -12.60 16.81
CA ASP A 111 -5.17 -11.71 15.64
C ASP A 111 -5.96 -12.30 14.47
N PHE A 112 -5.96 -13.62 14.32
CA PHE A 112 -6.74 -14.32 13.27
C PHE A 112 -8.23 -14.32 13.61
N GLU A 113 -8.58 -14.58 14.87
CA GLU A 113 -9.96 -14.58 15.35
C GLU A 113 -10.58 -13.19 15.26
N LEU A 114 -9.86 -12.16 15.71
CA LEU A 114 -10.32 -10.77 15.73
C LEU A 114 -10.27 -10.08 14.35
N TYR A 115 -9.75 -10.73 13.31
CA TYR A 115 -9.72 -10.13 11.98
C TYR A 115 -11.17 -9.87 11.49
N PRO A 116 -11.50 -8.63 11.08
CA PRO A 116 -12.87 -8.29 10.71
C PRO A 116 -13.27 -9.01 9.42
N ARG A 117 -14.54 -9.43 9.34
CA ARG A 117 -15.10 -10.18 8.20
C ARG A 117 -16.51 -9.66 7.90
N ASP A 118 -16.74 -9.27 6.66
CA ASP A 118 -18.06 -8.83 6.18
C ASP A 118 -18.14 -9.07 4.65
N GLN A 119 -18.34 -10.34 4.29
CA GLN A 119 -18.28 -10.77 2.89
C GLN A 119 -19.37 -10.10 2.03
N GLU A 120 -20.56 -9.83 2.58
CA GLU A 120 -21.64 -9.19 1.84
C GLU A 120 -21.26 -7.74 1.47
N ARG A 121 -20.78 -6.96 2.43
CA ARG A 121 -20.25 -5.61 2.21
C ARG A 121 -19.09 -5.61 1.21
N ASP A 122 -18.19 -6.58 1.33
CA ASP A 122 -17.04 -6.70 0.45
C ASP A 122 -17.45 -7.02 -0.99
N CYS A 123 -18.44 -7.91 -1.19
CA CYS A 123 -18.97 -8.23 -2.51
C CYS A 123 -19.61 -7.00 -3.17
N VAL A 124 -20.35 -6.18 -2.42
CA VAL A 124 -20.89 -4.91 -2.93
C VAL A 124 -19.74 -3.99 -3.39
N LEU A 125 -18.68 -3.86 -2.60
CA LEU A 125 -17.52 -3.02 -2.97
C LEU A 125 -16.83 -3.55 -4.23
N PHE A 126 -16.66 -4.86 -4.38
CA PHE A 126 -16.12 -5.46 -5.59
C PHE A 126 -17.01 -5.16 -6.81
N GLU A 127 -18.33 -5.36 -6.69
CA GLU A 127 -19.28 -5.16 -7.78
C GLU A 127 -19.31 -3.71 -8.26
N VAL A 128 -19.43 -2.73 -7.35
CA VAL A 128 -19.49 -1.30 -7.73
C VAL A 128 -18.19 -0.79 -8.34
N ASN A 129 -17.05 -1.43 -8.03
CA ASN A 129 -15.75 -1.12 -8.64
C ASN A 129 -15.47 -1.95 -9.90
N GLY A 130 -16.41 -2.80 -10.32
CA GLY A 130 -16.37 -3.50 -11.60
C GLY A 130 -15.59 -4.80 -11.60
N ALA A 131 -15.49 -5.52 -10.48
CA ALA A 131 -15.00 -6.89 -10.49
C ALA A 131 -15.96 -7.83 -11.24
N ASP A 132 -15.43 -8.78 -12.01
CA ASP A 132 -16.21 -9.76 -12.76
C ASP A 132 -16.38 -11.07 -11.96
N VAL A 133 -15.36 -11.43 -11.17
CA VAL A 133 -15.35 -12.64 -10.32
C VAL A 133 -14.83 -12.30 -8.93
N VAL A 134 -15.47 -12.85 -7.90
CA VAL A 134 -14.94 -12.90 -6.54
C VAL A 134 -14.77 -14.34 -6.12
N PHE A 135 -13.54 -14.73 -5.80
CA PHE A 135 -13.25 -16.02 -5.19
C PHE A 135 -13.18 -15.88 -3.67
N ALA A 136 -14.17 -16.44 -2.99
CA ALA A 136 -14.33 -16.42 -1.54
C ALA A 136 -14.52 -17.86 -1.03
N PRO A 137 -13.44 -18.65 -0.93
CA PRO A 137 -13.54 -20.05 -0.54
C PRO A 137 -14.18 -20.20 0.84
N HIS A 138 -15.18 -21.08 0.93
CA HIS A 138 -15.97 -21.30 2.15
C HIS A 138 -15.17 -22.00 3.27
N SER A 139 -14.08 -22.70 2.92
CA SER A 139 -13.27 -23.48 3.84
C SER A 139 -11.77 -23.28 3.58
N HIS A 140 -10.95 -23.48 4.62
CA HIS A 140 -9.49 -23.42 4.46
C HIS A 140 -8.97 -24.62 3.67
N GLU A 141 -9.65 -25.76 3.78
CA GLU A 141 -9.35 -27.05 3.15
C GLU A 141 -9.36 -26.97 1.62
N GLU A 142 -10.19 -26.08 1.07
CA GLU A 142 -10.26 -25.80 -0.37
C GLU A 142 -8.91 -25.34 -0.95
N LEU A 143 -8.15 -24.61 -0.16
CA LEU A 143 -6.80 -24.15 -0.53
C LEU A 143 -5.71 -24.97 0.16
N TYR A 144 -5.95 -25.48 1.36
CA TYR A 144 -4.98 -26.23 2.16
C TYR A 144 -5.55 -27.60 2.51
N PRO A 145 -5.47 -28.59 1.60
CA PRO A 145 -5.96 -29.93 1.89
C PRO A 145 -5.24 -30.53 3.10
N GLN A 146 -5.89 -31.51 3.74
CA GLN A 146 -5.32 -32.22 4.88
C GLN A 146 -3.92 -32.76 4.55
N GLY A 147 -2.95 -32.48 5.42
CA GLY A 147 -1.56 -32.90 5.21
C GLY A 147 -0.78 -32.02 4.21
N HIS A 148 -1.20 -30.78 3.94
CA HIS A 148 -0.43 -29.86 3.11
C HIS A 148 0.96 -29.54 3.69
N GLU A 149 2.02 -29.92 2.97
CA GLU A 149 3.42 -29.77 3.40
C GLU A 149 4.23 -28.68 2.67
N THR A 150 3.77 -28.21 1.51
CA THR A 150 4.55 -27.28 0.68
C THR A 150 4.71 -25.91 1.35
N THR A 151 5.88 -25.29 1.22
CA THR A 151 6.12 -23.89 1.63
C THR A 151 6.86 -23.13 0.54
N ILE A 152 6.73 -21.81 0.52
CA ILE A 152 7.47 -20.91 -0.35
C ILE A 152 8.05 -19.82 0.54
N SER A 153 9.37 -19.66 0.54
CA SER A 153 10.05 -18.69 1.40
C SER A 153 11.14 -17.93 0.65
N CYS A 154 11.15 -16.60 0.79
CA CYS A 154 12.23 -15.75 0.29
C CYS A 154 13.31 -15.61 1.37
N GLN A 155 14.33 -16.47 1.34
CA GLN A 155 15.29 -16.72 2.44
C GLN A 155 15.72 -15.50 3.29
N LEU A 156 16.12 -14.39 2.66
CA LEU A 156 16.57 -13.18 3.37
C LEU A 156 15.43 -12.17 3.57
N LEU A 157 14.67 -11.87 2.51
CA LEU A 157 13.60 -10.87 2.56
C LEU A 157 12.51 -11.23 3.57
N SER A 158 12.18 -12.51 3.72
CA SER A 158 11.12 -12.96 4.65
C SER A 158 11.54 -12.87 6.12
N LYS A 159 12.84 -12.63 6.41
CA LYS A 159 13.41 -12.60 7.76
C LYS A 159 13.88 -11.21 8.20
N ARG A 160 13.73 -10.18 7.34
CA ARG A 160 14.07 -8.77 7.63
C ARG A 160 12.83 -8.00 8.09
N SER A 161 13.02 -6.83 8.71
CA SER A 161 11.97 -5.89 9.12
C SER A 161 10.70 -6.58 9.69
N GLU A 162 9.55 -6.48 9.02
CA GLU A 162 8.28 -7.08 9.47
C GLU A 162 8.40 -8.59 9.67
N GLY A 163 9.18 -9.29 8.85
CA GLY A 163 9.37 -10.73 8.92
C GLY A 163 10.24 -11.18 10.10
N ARG A 164 11.10 -10.29 10.63
CA ARG A 164 11.81 -10.53 11.89
C ARG A 164 10.85 -10.46 13.07
N ASN A 165 9.96 -9.46 13.07
CA ASN A 165 8.96 -9.29 14.12
C ASN A 165 7.82 -10.29 13.97
N ARG A 166 7.65 -10.85 12.76
CA ARG A 166 6.60 -11.81 12.44
C ARG A 166 7.10 -13.08 11.72
N PRO A 167 7.87 -13.97 12.39
CA PRO A 167 8.34 -15.23 11.83
C PRO A 167 7.26 -16.05 11.09
N GLY A 168 7.54 -16.41 9.83
CA GLY A 168 6.65 -17.23 9.00
C GLY A 168 5.50 -16.46 8.34
N HIS A 169 5.22 -15.21 8.72
CA HIS A 169 4.18 -14.38 8.10
C HIS A 169 4.31 -14.33 6.58
N PHE A 170 5.50 -13.99 6.07
CA PHE A 170 5.72 -13.85 4.63
C PHE A 170 5.79 -15.18 3.88
N ASP A 171 6.10 -16.29 4.55
CA ASP A 171 6.02 -17.61 3.94
C ASP A 171 4.54 -17.97 3.68
N GLY A 172 3.67 -17.64 4.64
CA GLY A 172 2.21 -17.73 4.47
C GLY A 172 1.68 -16.88 3.32
N VAL A 173 2.15 -15.62 3.21
CA VAL A 173 1.80 -14.69 2.13
C VAL A 173 2.29 -15.19 0.76
N ALA A 174 3.57 -15.56 0.64
CA ALA A 174 4.14 -16.04 -0.61
C ALA A 174 3.43 -17.31 -1.08
N LEU A 175 3.17 -18.25 -0.17
CA LEU A 175 2.46 -19.48 -0.48
C LEU A 175 1.04 -19.23 -1.02
N ILE A 176 0.23 -18.40 -0.34
CA ILE A 176 -1.14 -18.16 -0.80
C ILE A 176 -1.16 -17.43 -2.15
N VAL A 177 -0.29 -16.43 -2.34
CA VAL A 177 -0.24 -15.68 -3.61
C VAL A 177 0.22 -16.57 -4.76
N ALA A 178 1.22 -17.43 -4.55
CA ALA A 178 1.64 -18.39 -5.57
C ALA A 178 0.51 -19.35 -5.98
N LYS A 179 -0.27 -19.85 -5.01
CA LYS A 179 -1.45 -20.69 -5.30
C LYS A 179 -2.48 -19.93 -6.13
N LEU A 180 -2.78 -18.68 -5.78
CA LEU A 180 -3.69 -17.84 -6.55
C LEU A 180 -3.16 -17.56 -7.97
N PHE A 181 -1.85 -17.34 -8.14
CA PHE A 181 -1.25 -17.18 -9.48
C PHE A 181 -1.39 -18.44 -10.32
N ILE A 182 -1.21 -19.64 -9.72
CA ILE A 182 -1.40 -20.92 -10.41
C ILE A 182 -2.88 -21.12 -10.80
N LEU A 183 -3.81 -20.82 -9.90
CA LEU A 183 -5.25 -21.04 -10.12
C LEU A 183 -5.85 -20.07 -11.13
N ILE A 184 -5.47 -18.80 -11.06
CA ILE A 184 -6.11 -17.71 -11.82
C ILE A 184 -5.34 -17.39 -13.10
N GLN A 185 -4.02 -17.59 -13.09
CA GLN A 185 -3.10 -17.23 -14.18
C GLN A 185 -3.29 -15.77 -14.66
N PRO A 186 -3.20 -14.79 -13.75
CA PRO A 186 -3.44 -13.40 -14.09
C PRO A 186 -2.29 -12.84 -14.95
N GLN A 187 -2.62 -11.94 -15.89
CA GLN A 187 -1.62 -11.15 -16.60
C GLN A 187 -1.06 -10.05 -15.69
N ASN A 188 -1.91 -9.46 -14.85
CA ASN A 188 -1.52 -8.44 -13.88
C ASN A 188 -2.06 -8.79 -12.48
N ALA A 189 -1.27 -8.60 -11.44
CA ALA A 189 -1.72 -8.73 -10.05
C ALA A 189 -1.42 -7.45 -9.27
N TYR A 190 -2.39 -6.93 -8.54
CA TYR A 190 -2.38 -5.61 -7.93
C TYR A 190 -2.20 -5.69 -6.42
N PHE A 191 -1.20 -4.99 -5.90
CA PHE A 191 -0.88 -4.94 -4.47
C PHE A 191 -0.65 -3.49 -4.02
N GLY A 192 -1.08 -3.17 -2.80
CA GLY A 192 -0.94 -1.82 -2.25
C GLY A 192 0.46 -1.57 -1.68
N ALA A 193 1.03 -0.40 -1.97
CA ALA A 193 2.35 0.04 -1.49
C ALA A 193 2.45 0.13 0.03
N LYS A 194 1.32 0.18 0.74
CA LYS A 194 1.24 0.19 2.20
C LYS A 194 1.97 -1.00 2.82
N ASP A 195 1.81 -2.18 2.23
CA ASP A 195 2.50 -3.41 2.64
C ASP A 195 3.77 -3.58 1.78
N ALA A 196 4.71 -2.64 1.91
CA ALA A 196 5.87 -2.53 1.02
C ALA A 196 6.74 -3.81 1.00
N GLN A 197 6.95 -4.44 2.16
CA GLN A 197 7.72 -5.68 2.24
C GLN A 197 6.99 -6.85 1.58
N GLN A 198 5.66 -6.94 1.75
CA GLN A 198 4.85 -7.91 1.01
C GLN A 198 5.01 -7.70 -0.51
N CYS A 199 4.97 -6.45 -0.98
CA CYS A 199 5.17 -6.14 -2.39
C CYS A 199 6.55 -6.61 -2.89
N ALA A 200 7.62 -6.40 -2.11
CA ALA A 200 8.96 -6.87 -2.46
C ALA A 200 9.07 -8.40 -2.47
N ILE A 201 8.48 -9.08 -1.46
CA ILE A 201 8.38 -10.54 -1.40
C ILE A 201 7.69 -11.10 -2.64
N ILE A 202 6.52 -10.54 -3.00
CA ILE A 202 5.74 -11.02 -4.14
C ILE A 202 6.46 -10.76 -5.45
N LYS A 203 7.07 -9.58 -5.63
CA LYS A 203 7.91 -9.30 -6.80
C LYS A 203 9.07 -10.30 -6.92
N ARG A 204 9.78 -10.54 -5.82
CA ARG A 204 10.91 -11.48 -5.79
C ARG A 204 10.46 -12.89 -6.12
N MET A 205 9.43 -13.38 -5.46
CA MET A 205 8.83 -14.69 -5.71
C MET A 205 8.36 -14.83 -7.17
N THR A 206 7.74 -13.79 -7.74
CA THR A 206 7.28 -13.77 -9.14
C THR A 206 8.44 -14.00 -10.10
N THR A 207 9.53 -13.26 -9.91
CA THR A 207 10.76 -13.40 -10.70
C THR A 207 11.41 -14.77 -10.50
N ASP A 208 11.66 -15.17 -9.25
CA ASP A 208 12.43 -16.37 -8.92
C ASP A 208 11.69 -17.66 -9.36
N LEU A 209 10.36 -17.66 -9.34
CA LEU A 209 9.52 -18.79 -9.78
C LEU A 209 9.07 -18.67 -11.25
N ASN A 210 9.56 -17.67 -11.99
CA ASN A 210 9.25 -17.45 -13.41
C ASN A 210 7.74 -17.32 -13.72
N PHE A 211 6.98 -16.69 -12.82
CA PHE A 211 5.58 -16.39 -13.10
C PHE A 211 5.48 -15.34 -14.22
N ALA A 212 4.60 -15.59 -15.19
CA ALA A 212 4.32 -14.65 -16.28
C ALA A 212 3.54 -13.39 -15.81
N THR A 213 3.02 -13.43 -14.59
CA THR A 213 2.24 -12.35 -13.97
C THR A 213 3.07 -11.09 -13.79
N ARG A 214 2.54 -9.93 -14.18
CA ARG A 214 3.11 -8.62 -13.88
C ARG A 214 2.57 -8.11 -12.54
N VAL A 215 3.47 -7.87 -11.59
CA VAL A 215 3.10 -7.30 -10.28
C VAL A 215 2.98 -5.78 -10.39
N ARG A 216 1.76 -5.26 -10.21
CA ARG A 216 1.42 -3.84 -10.24
C ARG A 216 1.31 -3.33 -8.81
N ILE A 217 2.11 -2.32 -8.47
CA ILE A 217 2.06 -1.67 -7.14
C ILE A 217 1.23 -0.40 -7.26
N VAL A 218 0.20 -0.29 -6.42
CA VAL A 218 -0.69 0.88 -6.36
C VAL A 218 -0.35 1.66 -5.09
N GLU A 219 -0.33 2.99 -5.19
CA GLU A 219 0.03 3.87 -4.09
C GLU A 219 -0.87 3.68 -2.85
N THR A 220 -0.31 3.92 -1.67
CA THR A 220 -1.07 3.88 -0.42
C THR A 220 -2.18 4.91 -0.43
N VAL A 221 -3.43 4.46 -0.43
CA VAL A 221 -4.57 5.35 -0.19
C VAL A 221 -4.63 5.73 1.28
N ARG A 222 -4.80 7.02 1.53
CA ARG A 222 -4.84 7.62 2.86
C ARG A 222 -6.20 8.25 3.10
N ASP A 223 -6.65 8.26 4.36
CA ASP A 223 -7.84 9.00 4.75
C ASP A 223 -7.62 10.49 4.42
N PRO A 224 -8.52 11.14 3.66
CA PRO A 224 -8.31 12.52 3.23
C PRO A 224 -8.38 13.54 4.38
N SER A 225 -9.00 13.17 5.51
CA SER A 225 -9.15 14.06 6.66
C SER A 225 -7.89 14.15 7.50
N ASP A 226 -7.12 13.06 7.57
CA ASP A 226 -5.98 12.95 8.49
C ASP A 226 -4.79 12.15 7.94
N GLY A 227 -4.75 11.78 6.67
CA GLY A 227 -3.59 11.14 6.06
C GLY A 227 -3.23 9.74 6.60
N LEU A 228 -4.02 9.16 7.52
CA LEU A 228 -3.77 7.80 7.99
C LEU A 228 -3.91 6.83 6.81
N ALA A 229 -2.94 5.94 6.64
CA ALA A 229 -3.05 4.87 5.66
C ALA A 229 -4.30 4.01 5.92
N LEU A 230 -5.14 3.81 4.91
CA LEU A 230 -6.34 3.00 5.05
C LEU A 230 -5.98 1.53 5.27
N SER A 231 -6.65 0.91 6.24
CA SER A 231 -6.41 -0.48 6.65
C SER A 231 -7.67 -1.05 7.29
N SER A 232 -7.96 -2.32 7.04
CA SER A 232 -9.02 -3.06 7.73
C SER A 232 -8.82 -3.03 9.26
N ARG A 233 -7.56 -2.99 9.72
CA ARG A 233 -7.22 -2.89 11.15
C ARG A 233 -7.60 -1.54 11.78
N ASN A 234 -7.89 -0.50 11.00
CA ASN A 234 -8.31 0.80 11.55
C ASN A 234 -9.67 0.70 12.27
N ALA A 235 -10.51 -0.30 11.94
CA ALA A 235 -11.75 -0.56 12.65
C ALA A 235 -11.56 -1.05 14.10
N MET A 236 -10.34 -1.47 14.46
CA MET A 236 -9.99 -1.82 15.84
C MET A 236 -9.67 -0.60 16.71
N LEU A 237 -9.51 0.59 16.10
CA LEU A 237 -9.20 1.82 16.82
C LEU A 237 -10.48 2.41 17.42
N THR A 238 -10.42 2.76 18.70
CA THR A 238 -11.40 3.64 19.32
C THR A 238 -11.34 5.05 18.72
N SER A 239 -12.40 5.84 18.91
CA SER A 239 -12.42 7.24 18.49
C SER A 239 -11.33 8.09 19.16
N HIS A 240 -10.88 7.70 20.36
CA HIS A 240 -9.75 8.33 21.04
C HIS A 240 -8.42 7.95 20.39
N GLU A 241 -8.15 6.65 20.21
CA GLU A 241 -6.94 6.15 19.54
C GLU A 241 -6.82 6.69 18.11
N ARG A 242 -7.92 6.77 17.35
CA ARG A 242 -7.93 7.30 15.97
C ARG A 242 -7.32 8.71 15.88
N LYS A 243 -7.47 9.56 16.91
CA LYS A 243 -6.90 10.92 16.96
C LYS A 243 -5.36 10.92 16.96
N TYR A 244 -4.74 9.87 17.48
CA TYR A 244 -3.30 9.73 17.61
C TYR A 244 -2.69 8.88 16.48
N ALA A 245 -3.50 8.13 15.73
CA ALA A 245 -3.02 7.31 14.62
C ALA A 245 -2.36 8.15 13.50
N ASN A 246 -2.79 9.39 13.28
CA ASN A 246 -2.19 10.32 12.31
C ASN A 246 -0.69 10.58 12.59
N THR A 247 -0.25 10.46 13.84
CA THR A 247 1.16 10.65 14.24
C THR A 247 2.12 9.75 13.47
N LEU A 248 1.69 8.55 13.07
CA LEU A 248 2.49 7.67 12.23
C LEU A 248 2.86 8.36 10.92
N TYR A 249 1.87 8.89 10.20
CA TYR A 249 2.10 9.59 8.94
C TYR A 249 2.90 10.88 9.13
N ARG A 250 2.62 11.67 10.18
CA ARG A 250 3.41 12.87 10.52
C ARG A 250 4.89 12.55 10.74
N SER A 251 5.17 11.49 11.50
CA SER A 251 6.53 11.07 11.79
C SER A 251 7.28 10.66 10.51
N LEU A 252 6.60 9.96 9.59
CA LEU A 252 7.14 9.58 8.29
C LEU A 252 7.42 10.79 7.39
N CYS A 253 6.50 11.77 7.34
CA CYS A 253 6.71 13.02 6.61
C CYS A 253 7.90 13.80 7.14
N ALA A 254 8.05 13.89 8.47
CA ALA A 254 9.17 14.58 9.08
C ALA A 254 10.51 13.89 8.77
N ALA A 255 10.52 12.56 8.81
CA ALA A 255 11.68 11.75 8.44
C ALA A 255 12.05 11.91 6.96
N SER A 256 11.06 11.88 6.07
CA SER A 256 11.26 12.09 4.63
C SER A 256 11.75 13.50 4.33
N ALA A 257 11.15 14.52 4.95
CA ALA A 257 11.62 15.91 4.86
C ALA A 257 13.09 16.03 5.28
N ARG A 258 13.49 15.41 6.40
CA ARG A 258 14.88 15.40 6.86
C ARG A 258 15.83 14.79 5.81
N MET A 259 15.47 13.64 5.26
CA MET A 259 16.29 12.99 4.23
C MET A 259 16.35 13.80 2.94
N ARG A 260 15.27 14.51 2.57
CA ARG A 260 15.25 15.39 1.38
C ARG A 260 16.02 16.68 1.59
N LEU A 261 16.01 17.25 2.80
CA LEU A 261 16.83 18.42 3.16
C LEU A 261 18.32 18.17 2.87
N SER A 262 18.78 16.92 2.96
CA SER A 262 20.16 16.57 2.62
C SER A 262 20.56 16.85 1.17
N LEU A 263 19.58 17.05 0.28
CA LEU A 263 19.80 17.36 -1.13
C LEU A 263 20.03 18.85 -1.39
N LEU A 264 19.83 19.71 -0.38
CA LEU A 264 19.96 21.15 -0.49
C LEU A 264 21.39 21.62 -0.20
N HIS A 265 21.81 22.65 -0.92
CA HIS A 265 22.98 23.45 -0.59
C HIS A 265 22.50 24.73 0.10
N LEU A 266 23.20 25.13 1.15
CA LEU A 266 22.97 26.40 1.83
C LEU A 266 23.67 27.54 1.07
N ASP A 267 23.23 28.77 1.31
CA ASP A 267 23.78 29.98 0.67
C ASP A 267 25.28 30.19 0.99
N ASN A 268 25.77 29.58 2.08
CA ASN A 268 27.19 29.57 2.46
C ASN A 268 28.02 28.43 1.82
N GLY A 269 27.46 27.70 0.85
CA GLY A 269 28.13 26.63 0.11
C GLY A 269 28.22 25.28 0.84
N ARG A 270 27.62 25.15 2.04
CA ARG A 270 27.59 23.88 2.77
C ARG A 270 26.51 22.94 2.22
N SER A 271 26.83 21.65 2.12
CA SER A 271 25.89 20.58 1.82
C SER A 271 25.33 19.98 3.10
N LEU A 272 24.06 19.57 3.09
CA LEU A 272 23.40 18.92 4.21
C LEU A 272 23.43 17.38 4.12
N GLU A 273 24.38 16.80 3.36
CA GLU A 273 24.48 15.36 3.13
C GLU A 273 24.45 14.51 4.42
N PHE A 274 24.96 15.02 5.54
CA PHE A 274 24.88 14.33 6.84
C PHE A 274 23.44 14.09 7.32
N LEU A 275 22.44 14.84 6.84
CA LEU A 275 21.02 14.63 7.12
C LEU A 275 20.45 13.39 6.41
N ARG A 276 21.14 12.86 5.39
CA ARG A 276 20.78 11.61 4.72
C ARG A 276 20.90 10.40 5.64
N ARG A 277 21.64 10.54 6.75
CA ARG A 277 21.89 9.45 7.71
C ARG A 277 20.58 8.88 8.28
N PRO A 278 20.33 7.57 8.12
CA PRO A 278 19.16 6.87 8.66
C PRO A 278 18.87 7.18 10.13
N GLU A 279 19.90 7.34 10.96
CA GLU A 279 19.80 7.59 12.39
C GLU A 279 19.07 8.90 12.68
N GLY A 280 19.30 9.94 11.88
CA GLY A 280 18.63 11.23 12.02
C GLY A 280 17.13 11.12 11.70
N ALA A 281 16.79 10.42 10.62
CA ALA A 281 15.40 10.16 10.24
C ALA A 281 14.66 9.38 11.35
N LYS A 282 15.29 8.31 11.87
CA LYS A 282 14.76 7.52 12.99
C LYS A 282 14.57 8.39 14.24
N ARG A 283 15.55 9.24 14.58
CA ARG A 283 15.50 10.10 15.78
C ARG A 283 14.31 11.05 15.75
N VAL A 284 14.04 11.70 14.62
CA VAL A 284 12.85 12.57 14.45
C VAL A 284 11.56 11.77 14.63
N MET A 285 11.49 10.58 14.03
CA MET A 285 10.31 9.73 14.16
C MET A 285 10.06 9.33 15.60
N TYR A 286 11.08 8.80 16.30
CA TYR A 286 10.96 8.42 17.70
C TYR A 286 10.47 9.58 18.55
N ARG A 287 10.98 10.79 18.35
CA ARG A 287 10.56 11.94 19.14
C ARG A 287 9.10 12.32 18.92
N ILE A 288 8.67 12.44 17.65
CA ILE A 288 7.27 12.73 17.30
C ILE A 288 6.32 11.64 17.83
N LEU A 289 6.72 10.37 17.70
CA LEU A 289 5.94 9.24 18.16
C LEU A 289 5.84 9.21 19.69
N SER A 290 6.96 9.28 20.42
CA SER A 290 6.95 9.23 21.89
C SER A 290 6.10 10.35 22.48
N ASP A 291 6.31 11.61 22.05
CA ASP A 291 5.57 12.76 22.57
C ASP A 291 4.05 12.59 22.38
N SER A 292 3.65 12.17 21.17
CA SER A 292 2.24 12.04 20.83
C SER A 292 1.60 10.78 21.42
N LEU A 293 2.32 9.66 21.50
CA LEU A 293 1.78 8.40 22.00
C LEU A 293 1.69 8.43 23.53
N GLU A 294 2.65 9.05 24.23
CA GLU A 294 2.54 9.31 25.67
C GLU A 294 1.31 10.18 25.98
N ALA A 295 1.11 11.24 25.20
CA ALA A 295 -0.06 12.13 25.33
C ALA A 295 -1.40 11.43 25.04
N SER A 296 -1.40 10.26 24.41
CA SER A 296 -2.62 9.49 24.17
C SER A 296 -3.17 8.84 25.43
N GLY A 297 -2.31 8.53 26.41
CA GLY A 297 -2.68 7.72 27.57
C GLY A 297 -3.13 6.29 27.22
N CYS A 298 -2.94 5.85 25.97
CA CYS A 298 -3.24 4.51 25.50
C CYS A 298 -2.06 3.57 25.72
N HIS A 299 -2.31 2.27 25.71
CA HIS A 299 -1.23 1.30 25.59
C HIS A 299 -0.60 1.41 24.19
N THR A 300 0.64 1.86 24.12
CA THR A 300 1.36 2.09 22.86
C THR A 300 2.74 1.48 22.89
N HIS A 301 3.18 0.92 21.77
CA HIS A 301 4.53 0.37 21.61
C HIS A 301 5.03 0.58 20.18
N ILE A 302 6.20 1.22 20.04
CA ILE A 302 6.87 1.36 18.74
C ILE A 302 7.58 0.03 18.46
N ASP A 303 7.08 -0.71 17.48
CA ASP A 303 7.54 -2.07 17.17
C ASP A 303 8.71 -2.09 16.18
N ASP A 304 8.70 -1.18 15.21
CA ASP A 304 9.84 -0.95 14.31
C ASP A 304 9.82 0.48 13.77
N VAL A 305 11.00 1.08 13.69
CA VAL A 305 11.27 2.29 12.91
C VAL A 305 12.58 2.05 12.17
N SER A 306 12.51 1.91 10.86
CA SER A 306 13.66 1.53 10.05
C SER A 306 13.75 2.32 8.75
N VAL A 307 14.96 2.49 8.25
CA VAL A 307 15.25 3.04 6.92
C VAL A 307 16.02 1.97 6.18
N VAL A 308 15.46 1.50 5.08
CA VAL A 308 15.95 0.33 4.36
C VAL A 308 16.04 0.59 2.87
N ASN A 309 16.83 -0.26 2.19
CA ASN A 309 16.74 -0.38 0.74
C ASN A 309 15.34 -0.89 0.33
N GLN A 310 14.71 -0.25 -0.66
CA GLN A 310 13.33 -0.56 -1.06
C GLN A 310 13.13 -1.97 -1.62
N ASP A 311 14.17 -2.59 -2.18
CA ASP A 311 14.11 -3.87 -2.89
C ASP A 311 14.66 -5.00 -2.02
N THR A 312 15.78 -4.76 -1.33
CA THR A 312 16.44 -5.78 -0.50
C THR A 312 16.01 -5.75 0.97
N PHE A 313 15.40 -4.66 1.45
CA PHE A 313 15.11 -4.45 2.87
C PHE A 313 16.35 -4.54 3.78
N GLU A 314 17.56 -4.40 3.23
CA GLU A 314 18.76 -4.16 4.04
C GLU A 314 18.63 -2.83 4.77
N VAL A 315 18.97 -2.82 6.05
CA VAL A 315 19.06 -1.59 6.84
C VAL A 315 20.18 -0.74 6.27
N MET A 316 19.87 0.52 5.99
CA MET A 316 20.86 1.50 5.56
C MET A 316 21.66 1.99 6.79
N ASP A 317 22.97 2.12 6.65
CA ASP A 317 23.90 2.56 7.71
C ASP A 317 24.53 3.95 7.46
N GLY A 318 24.15 4.60 6.35
CA GLY A 318 24.63 5.92 5.96
C GLY A 318 25.96 5.94 5.20
N HIS A 319 26.63 4.79 5.02
CA HIS A 319 27.81 4.67 4.15
C HIS A 319 27.44 4.21 2.73
N ASP A 320 26.22 3.74 2.55
CA ASP A 320 25.69 3.31 1.27
C ASP A 320 25.39 4.49 0.33
N THR A 321 26.42 4.99 -0.34
CA THR A 321 26.32 5.98 -1.43
C THR A 321 25.68 5.41 -2.70
N LYS A 322 25.43 4.10 -2.75
CA LYS A 322 24.96 3.37 -3.94
C LYS A 322 23.45 3.32 -4.12
N PHE A 323 22.66 3.82 -3.15
CA PHE A 323 21.21 3.70 -3.21
C PHE A 323 20.54 4.97 -3.71
N SER A 324 19.83 4.84 -4.83
CA SER A 324 19.03 5.91 -5.43
C SER A 324 17.73 6.19 -4.67
N CYS A 325 17.26 5.24 -3.84
CA CYS A 325 16.02 5.35 -3.08
C CYS A 325 16.15 4.70 -1.70
N ALA A 326 15.55 5.34 -0.69
CA ALA A 326 15.33 4.78 0.64
C ALA A 326 13.83 4.53 0.88
N LEU A 327 13.54 3.55 1.72
CA LEU A 327 12.20 3.27 2.22
C LEU A 327 12.21 3.44 3.74
N ILE A 328 11.41 4.38 4.23
CA ILE A 328 11.22 4.62 5.66
C ILE A 328 10.00 3.80 6.09
N LEU A 329 10.18 2.94 7.09
CA LEU A 329 9.18 2.01 7.60
C LEU A 329 8.81 2.38 9.04
N ILE A 330 7.53 2.19 9.37
CA ILE A 330 7.04 2.29 10.74
C ILE A 330 6.05 1.17 11.04
N ALA A 331 6.17 0.60 12.25
CA ALA A 331 5.19 -0.27 12.86
C ALA A 331 4.94 0.15 14.32
N VAL A 332 3.68 0.40 14.68
CA VAL A 332 3.29 0.89 16.01
C VAL A 332 2.04 0.17 16.48
N TYR A 333 2.05 -0.29 17.73
CA TYR A 333 0.85 -0.66 18.45
C TYR A 333 0.17 0.58 19.03
N LEU A 334 -1.12 0.71 18.77
CA LEU A 334 -2.00 1.69 19.38
C LEU A 334 -3.24 0.95 19.90
N GLY A 335 -3.30 0.76 21.22
CA GLY A 335 -4.25 -0.16 21.84
C GLY A 335 -4.00 -1.59 21.37
N LYS A 336 -5.03 -2.22 20.82
CA LYS A 336 -4.95 -3.59 20.24
C LYS A 336 -4.52 -3.61 18.78
N ALA A 337 -4.54 -2.45 18.10
CA ALA A 337 -4.23 -2.37 16.68
C ALA A 337 -2.72 -2.23 16.47
N ARG A 338 -2.11 -3.14 15.72
CA ARG A 338 -0.77 -2.95 15.15
C ARG A 338 -0.90 -2.30 13.78
N LEU A 339 -0.51 -1.02 13.70
CA LEU A 339 -0.54 -0.22 12.49
C LEU A 339 0.84 -0.23 11.84
N ILE A 340 0.86 -0.25 10.51
CA ILE A 340 2.08 -0.10 9.71
C ILE A 340 1.87 0.98 8.67
N ASP A 341 2.94 1.67 8.31
CA ASP A 341 2.97 2.64 7.23
C ASP A 341 4.40 2.74 6.66
N ASN A 342 4.55 3.38 5.51
CA ASN A 342 5.85 3.63 4.91
C ASN A 342 5.86 4.84 3.96
N VAL A 343 7.03 5.41 3.74
CA VAL A 343 7.27 6.45 2.71
C VAL A 343 8.57 6.14 1.96
N ARG A 344 8.48 6.19 0.62
CA ARG A 344 9.64 6.10 -0.26
C ARG A 344 10.26 7.48 -0.45
N VAL A 345 11.58 7.56 -0.34
CA VAL A 345 12.36 8.77 -0.55
C VAL A 345 13.33 8.54 -1.70
N ASP A 346 13.16 9.28 -2.78
CA ASP A 346 14.14 9.32 -3.87
C ASP A 346 15.31 10.22 -3.44
N LEU A 347 16.52 9.69 -3.52
CA LEU A 347 17.76 10.32 -3.05
C LEU A 347 18.60 10.88 -4.20
N GLU A 348 18.18 10.68 -5.45
CA GLU A 348 18.85 11.19 -6.65
C GLU A 348 18.04 12.29 -7.34
N SER A 349 16.70 12.23 -7.25
CA SER A 349 15.82 13.20 -7.89
C SER A 349 15.68 14.49 -7.07
N ARG A 350 16.19 15.61 -7.61
CA ARG A 350 15.81 16.97 -7.19
C ARG A 350 14.44 17.41 -7.72
N ASP A 351 13.85 16.63 -8.63
CA ASP A 351 12.64 16.98 -9.40
C ASP A 351 11.34 16.41 -8.80
N GLN A 352 11.42 15.43 -7.88
CA GLN A 352 10.24 15.02 -7.13
C GLN A 352 9.77 16.16 -6.24
N GLN A 353 8.58 16.68 -6.52
CA GLN A 353 7.98 17.70 -5.69
C GLN A 353 7.80 17.14 -4.27
N PRO A 354 8.41 17.77 -3.25
CA PRO A 354 8.05 17.46 -1.88
C PRO A 354 6.53 17.63 -1.73
N SER A 355 5.91 16.79 -0.90
CA SER A 355 4.55 17.07 -0.42
C SER A 355 4.49 18.51 0.08
N GLN A 356 3.32 19.15 0.00
CA GLN A 356 3.16 20.54 0.45
C GLN A 356 3.75 20.76 1.86
N THR A 357 3.55 19.78 2.74
CA THR A 357 4.07 19.79 4.11
C THR A 357 5.60 19.70 4.18
N GLU A 358 6.24 18.89 3.33
CA GLU A 358 7.71 18.84 3.21
C GLU A 358 8.26 20.14 2.61
N ALA A 359 7.55 20.74 1.66
CA ALA A 359 7.94 22.01 1.04
C ALA A 359 7.97 23.16 2.04
N ASP A 360 6.94 23.26 2.90
CA ASP A 360 6.83 24.28 3.95
C ASP A 360 8.00 24.19 4.95
N VAL A 361 8.45 22.97 5.25
CA VAL A 361 9.58 22.70 6.13
C VAL A 361 10.90 23.07 5.48
N ILE A 362 11.08 22.63 4.23
CA ILE A 362 12.28 22.91 3.43
C ILE A 362 12.48 24.42 3.26
N ALA A 363 11.40 25.18 3.05
CA ALA A 363 11.45 26.62 2.91
C ALA A 363 11.94 27.34 4.19
N GLY A 364 11.61 26.83 5.38
CA GLY A 364 12.00 27.42 6.66
C GLY A 364 13.49 27.26 7.02
N PHE A 365 14.20 26.31 6.42
CA PHE A 365 15.57 25.96 6.81
C PHE A 365 16.68 26.77 6.12
N LYS A 366 16.38 27.52 5.06
CA LYS A 366 17.38 28.24 4.24
C LYS A 366 18.14 29.38 4.96
N ILE A 367 17.96 29.57 6.27
CA ILE A 367 18.38 30.78 7.01
C ILE A 367 19.37 30.45 8.16
N ALA A 368 19.75 29.18 8.37
CA ALA A 368 20.57 28.79 9.53
C ALA A 368 22.09 28.78 9.24
N ASP A 369 22.85 29.60 9.97
CA ASP A 369 24.31 29.50 10.07
C ASP A 369 24.70 28.76 11.37
N GLY A 370 25.44 27.65 11.25
CA GLY A 370 25.87 26.84 12.40
C GLY A 370 26.73 25.63 11.98
N SER A 371 27.35 24.93 12.94
CA SER A 371 28.04 23.65 12.68
C SER A 371 27.07 22.55 12.22
N GLU A 372 27.56 21.47 11.60
CA GLU A 372 26.70 20.34 11.18
C GLU A 372 25.88 19.76 12.34
N GLU A 373 26.46 19.69 13.54
CA GLU A 373 25.78 19.16 14.72
C GLU A 373 24.67 20.10 15.23
N GLU A 374 24.95 21.40 15.31
CA GLU A 374 23.93 22.41 15.65
C GLU A 374 22.80 22.45 14.62
N MET A 375 23.14 22.39 13.32
CA MET A 375 22.16 22.29 12.25
C MET A 375 21.33 21.02 12.37
N SER A 376 21.95 19.87 12.67
CA SER A 376 21.25 18.59 12.87
C SER A 376 20.19 18.67 13.97
N VAL A 377 20.53 19.30 15.10
CA VAL A 377 19.63 19.50 16.25
C VAL A 377 18.53 20.50 15.91
N LEU A 378 18.87 21.64 15.30
CA LEU A 378 17.90 22.64 14.91
C LEU A 378 16.88 22.10 13.89
N VAL A 379 17.32 21.27 12.93
CA VAL A 379 16.43 20.58 12.00
C VAL A 379 15.47 19.67 12.75
N ASP A 380 15.96 18.87 13.70
CA ASP A 380 15.10 17.98 14.48
C ASP A 380 14.08 18.76 15.32
N ASP A 381 14.53 19.84 15.96
CA ASP A 381 13.66 20.74 16.72
C ASP A 381 12.61 21.40 15.85
N TYR A 382 13.00 21.91 14.69
CA TYR A 382 12.09 22.53 13.76
C TYR A 382 11.07 21.52 13.19
N LEU A 383 11.53 20.33 12.79
CA LEU A 383 10.67 19.25 12.30
C LEU A 383 9.69 18.82 13.38
N VAL A 384 10.14 18.58 14.60
CA VAL A 384 9.25 18.19 15.71
C VAL A 384 8.32 19.33 16.11
N LEU A 385 8.72 20.60 16.05
CA LEU A 385 7.79 21.70 16.32
C LEU A 385 6.72 21.82 15.23
N THR A 386 7.11 21.67 13.97
CA THR A 386 6.24 21.80 12.80
C THR A 386 5.28 20.60 12.69
N TYR A 387 5.73 19.40 13.03
CA TYR A 387 4.95 18.16 12.91
C TYR A 387 4.41 17.61 14.25
N GLY A 388 5.02 17.92 15.39
CA GLY A 388 4.83 17.22 16.66
C GLY A 388 3.80 17.82 17.62
N LEU A 389 3.65 19.16 17.74
CA LEU A 389 2.78 19.68 18.82
C LEU A 389 2.25 21.11 18.64
N ALA A 390 2.93 21.97 17.87
CA ALA A 390 2.64 23.41 17.89
C ALA A 390 1.31 23.80 17.23
N ARG A 391 0.74 23.00 16.32
CA ARG A 391 -0.56 23.30 15.71
C ARG A 391 -1.73 22.86 16.60
N GLN A 392 -1.64 21.66 17.15
CA GLN A 392 -2.68 21.09 18.02
C GLN A 392 -2.76 21.84 19.36
N LEU A 393 -1.61 22.20 19.95
CA LEU A 393 -1.59 23.05 21.15
C LEU A 393 -1.99 24.50 20.88
N ARG A 394 -1.68 25.09 19.72
CA ARG A 394 -2.16 26.46 19.40
C ARG A 394 -3.67 26.46 19.17
N GLU A 395 -4.23 25.44 18.52
CA GLU A 395 -5.66 25.31 18.31
C GLU A 395 -6.40 25.02 19.62
N ASP A 396 -5.86 24.16 20.49
CA ASP A 396 -6.44 23.85 21.80
C ASP A 396 -6.26 24.99 22.82
N GLN A 397 -5.12 25.70 22.83
CA GLN A 397 -4.96 26.92 23.64
C GLN A 397 -5.87 28.05 23.15
N ASN A 398 -6.09 28.19 21.85
CA ASN A 398 -7.02 29.17 21.30
C ASN A 398 -8.49 28.81 21.58
N ARG A 399 -8.86 27.52 21.57
CA ARG A 399 -10.18 27.03 22.02
C ARG A 399 -10.41 27.27 23.50
N THR A 400 -9.42 26.95 24.33
CA THR A 400 -9.51 27.14 25.79
C THR A 400 -9.56 28.63 26.16
N LYS A 401 -8.85 29.50 25.42
CA LYS A 401 -8.98 30.96 25.56
C LYS A 401 -10.34 31.47 25.12
N ARG A 402 -10.91 30.99 24.02
CA ARG A 402 -12.27 31.38 23.55
C ARG A 402 -13.36 30.96 24.53
N GLN A 403 -13.30 29.72 25.04
CA GLN A 403 -14.26 29.24 26.05
C GLN A 403 -14.16 29.99 27.39
N ARG A 404 -12.96 30.42 27.81
CA ARG A 404 -12.77 31.27 29.00
C ARG A 404 -13.29 32.70 28.81
N LEU A 405 -13.27 33.24 27.59
CA LEU A 405 -13.80 34.57 27.27
C LEU A 405 -15.34 34.57 27.16
N GLU A 406 -15.93 33.47 26.70
CA GLU A 406 -17.40 33.30 26.63
C GLU A 406 -18.02 33.05 28.01
N THR A 407 -17.32 32.40 28.93
CA THR A 407 -17.78 32.16 30.32
C THR A 407 -17.59 33.32 31.28
N THR A 408 -16.84 34.36 30.89
CA THR A 408 -16.66 35.60 31.68
C THR A 408 -17.55 36.75 31.19
N SER A 409 -18.35 36.53 30.15
CA SER A 409 -19.25 37.53 29.54
C SER A 409 -20.74 37.22 29.74
N SER A 410 -21.08 36.29 30.65
CA SER A 410 -22.44 35.88 30.99
C SER A 410 -22.74 36.05 32.48
#